data_AF-A0AAD6RIM9-F1
#
_entry.id   AF-A0AAD6RIM9-F1
#
_cell.length_a   1.000
_cell.length_b   1.000
_cell.length_c   1.000
_cell.angle_alpha   90.00
_cell.angle_beta   90.00
_cell.angle_gamma   90.00
#
_symmetry.space_group_name_H-M   'P 1'
#
loop_
_entity.id
_entity.type
_entity.pdbx_description
1 polymer ?
#
loop_
_entity_poly.entity_id
_entity_poly.type
_entity_poly.pdbx_seq_one_letter_code
_entity_poly.pdbx_strand_id
1 'polypeptide(L)'
;MDSTTTEDQLNNTEQQLTKYKTTSKDMLQESRQIRCRIANAIHVLSSLGFSLTLEVIPETIDLSSALNLGIDEMLRSNLHVLDAEREDEWRNSMRKWKG
;
A
#
# COMPACT_ATOMS: atom_id res chain seq x y z
N MET A 1 -12.69 39.68 40.42
CA MET A 1 -13.61 38.63 39.96
C MET A 1 -13.00 38.15 38.65
N ASP A 2 -12.59 36.89 38.67
CA ASP A 2 -11.63 36.26 37.76
C ASP A 2 -12.26 35.98 36.39
N SER A 3 -11.65 36.46 35.30
CA SER A 3 -12.12 36.26 33.92
C SER A 3 -11.33 35.18 33.17
N THR A 4 -10.56 34.34 33.84
CA THR A 4 -9.64 33.38 33.18
C THR A 4 -10.26 32.02 32.81
N THR A 5 -11.53 31.74 33.13
CA THR A 5 -12.03 30.35 33.05
C THR A 5 -12.49 29.88 31.66
N THR A 6 -12.60 30.73 30.64
CA THR A 6 -13.19 30.34 29.34
C THR A 6 -12.20 30.07 28.21
N GLU A 7 -11.00 30.68 28.21
CA GLU A 7 -10.02 30.53 27.11
C GLU A 7 -9.19 29.24 27.24
N ASP A 8 -8.81 28.86 28.47
CA ASP A 8 -8.03 27.65 28.73
C ASP A 8 -8.81 26.35 28.41
N GLN A 9 -10.12 26.37 28.64
CA GLN A 9 -11.00 25.23 28.34
C GLN A 9 -11.18 25.02 26.82
N LEU A 10 -11.24 26.11 26.06
CA LEU A 10 -11.42 26.07 24.61
C LEU A 10 -10.14 25.57 23.92
N ASN A 11 -8.98 26.07 24.34
CA ASN A 11 -7.67 25.66 23.84
C ASN A 11 -7.38 24.17 24.13
N ASN A 12 -7.76 23.67 25.30
CA ASN A 12 -7.62 22.25 25.65
C ASN A 12 -8.51 21.35 24.77
N THR A 13 -9.72 21.80 24.45
CA THR A 13 -10.67 21.02 23.62
C THR A 13 -10.20 20.96 22.16
N GLU A 14 -9.63 22.05 21.63
CA GLU A 14 -9.06 22.09 20.27
C GLU A 14 -7.79 21.25 20.14
N GLN A 15 -6.92 21.25 21.15
CA GLN A 15 -5.72 20.40 21.20
C GLN A 15 -6.09 18.90 21.30
N GLN A 16 -7.13 18.56 22.04
CA GLN A 16 -7.62 17.18 22.13
C GLN A 16 -8.28 16.71 20.82
N LEU A 17 -9.05 17.57 20.15
CA LEU A 17 -9.68 17.26 18.86
C LEU A 17 -8.66 17.09 17.74
N THR A 18 -7.63 17.94 17.70
CA THR A 18 -6.52 17.83 16.74
C THR A 18 -5.73 16.55 16.96
N LYS A 19 -5.45 16.18 18.22
CA LYS A 19 -4.82 14.90 18.60
C LYS A 19 -5.68 13.70 18.20
N TYR A 20 -6.99 13.70 18.48
CA TYR A 20 -7.90 12.63 18.08
C TYR A 20 -8.01 12.49 16.55
N LYS A 21 -8.08 13.61 15.83
CA LYS A 21 -8.10 13.60 14.36
C LYS A 21 -6.79 13.08 13.77
N THR A 22 -5.64 13.41 14.35
CA THR A 22 -4.35 12.85 13.91
C THR A 22 -4.25 11.37 14.24
N THR A 23 -4.53 10.96 15.47
CA THR A 23 -4.52 9.53 15.86
C THR A 23 -5.48 8.68 15.03
N SER A 24 -6.69 9.18 14.75
CA SER A 24 -7.68 8.48 13.91
C SER A 24 -7.22 8.39 12.44
N LYS A 25 -6.61 9.46 11.91
CA LYS A 25 -6.04 9.49 10.57
C LYS A 25 -4.85 8.52 10.45
N ASP A 26 -3.98 8.48 11.45
CA ASP A 26 -2.82 7.60 11.51
C ASP A 26 -3.27 6.14 11.59
N MET A 27 -4.23 5.81 12.47
CA MET A 27 -4.83 4.47 12.53
C MET A 27 -5.50 4.05 11.21
N LEU A 28 -6.20 4.97 10.55
CA LEU A 28 -6.79 4.70 9.24
C LEU A 28 -5.71 4.44 8.18
N GLN A 29 -4.62 5.21 8.21
CA GLN A 29 -3.50 5.09 7.29
C GLN A 29 -2.76 3.76 7.49
N GLU A 30 -2.47 3.37 8.73
CA GLU A 30 -1.90 2.06 9.06
C GLU A 30 -2.80 0.93 8.57
N SER A 31 -4.12 1.02 8.78
CA SER A 31 -5.07 0.01 8.28
C SER A 31 -5.06 -0.10 6.75
N ARG A 32 -4.90 1.03 6.05
CA ARG A 32 -4.85 1.06 4.57
C ARG A 32 -3.55 0.44 4.09
N GLN A 33 -2.42 0.74 4.73
CA GLN A 33 -1.13 0.17 4.37
C GLN A 33 -1.12 -1.35 4.52
N ILE A 34 -1.63 -1.88 5.64
CA ILE A 34 -1.69 -3.32 5.87
C ILE A 34 -2.53 -4.01 4.79
N ARG A 35 -3.73 -3.49 4.48
CA ARG A 35 -4.58 -4.07 3.43
C ARG A 35 -3.92 -4.03 2.06
N CYS A 36 -3.26 -2.93 1.71
CA CYS A 36 -2.55 -2.82 0.44
C CYS A 36 -1.34 -3.77 0.37
N ARG A 37 -0.58 -3.95 1.47
CA ARG A 37 0.51 -4.95 1.51
C ARG A 37 -0.02 -6.35 1.27
N ILE A 38 -1.12 -6.74 1.91
CA ILE A 38 -1.75 -8.05 1.70
C ILE A 38 -2.17 -8.22 0.23
N ALA A 39 -2.88 -7.24 -0.33
CA ALA A 39 -3.33 -7.30 -1.72
C ALA A 39 -2.15 -7.39 -2.70
N ASN A 40 -1.09 -6.62 -2.46
CA ASN A 40 0.10 -6.63 -3.31
C ASN A 40 0.89 -7.93 -3.18
N ALA A 41 1.03 -8.49 -1.97
CA ALA A 41 1.66 -9.79 -1.77
C ALA A 41 0.92 -10.89 -2.56
N ILE A 42 -0.41 -10.93 -2.47
CA ILE A 42 -1.23 -11.86 -3.26
C ILE A 42 -1.03 -11.64 -4.76
N HIS A 43 -1.02 -10.38 -5.21
CA HIS A 43 -0.83 -10.03 -6.62
C HIS A 43 0.52 -10.51 -7.15
N VAL A 44 1.61 -10.15 -6.47
CA VAL A 44 2.98 -10.53 -6.83
C VAL A 44 3.14 -12.04 -6.87
N LEU A 45 2.69 -12.73 -5.82
CA LEU A 45 2.75 -14.20 -5.75
C LEU A 45 1.96 -14.85 -6.90
N SER A 46 0.76 -14.35 -7.20
CA SER A 46 -0.07 -14.86 -8.29
C SER A 46 0.59 -14.64 -9.66
N SER A 47 1.14 -13.45 -9.91
CA SER A 47 1.82 -13.12 -11.16
C SER A 47 3.08 -13.96 -11.39
N LEU A 48 3.78 -14.34 -10.33
CA LEU A 48 4.96 -15.18 -10.39
C LEU A 48 4.63 -16.69 -10.40
N GLY A 49 3.35 -17.06 -10.32
CA GLY A 49 2.91 -18.46 -10.33
C GLY A 49 3.12 -19.22 -9.02
N PHE A 50 3.34 -18.51 -7.89
CA PHE A 50 3.43 -19.14 -6.58
C PHE A 50 2.05 -19.57 -6.07
N SER A 51 2.06 -20.64 -5.26
CA SER A 51 0.86 -21.08 -4.54
C SER A 51 0.55 -20.13 -3.37
N LEU A 52 -0.70 -19.68 -3.29
CA LEU A 52 -1.18 -18.80 -2.22
C LEU A 52 -1.52 -19.61 -0.98
N THR A 53 -0.53 -19.82 -0.09
CA THR A 53 -0.71 -20.55 1.17
C THR A 53 -0.69 -19.62 2.38
N LEU A 54 -1.16 -20.12 3.53
CA LEU A 54 -1.09 -19.40 4.80
C LEU A 54 0.34 -19.23 5.34
N GLU A 55 1.34 -19.82 4.70
CA GLU A 55 2.76 -19.66 5.05
C GLU A 55 3.41 -18.60 4.14
N VAL A 56 3.17 -18.70 2.83
CA VAL A 56 3.85 -17.86 1.83
C VAL A 56 3.32 -16.41 1.84
N ILE A 57 2.02 -16.22 2.08
CA ILE A 57 1.43 -14.86 2.13
C ILE A 57 2.00 -14.03 3.29
N PRO A 58 1.96 -14.49 4.56
CA PRO A 58 2.53 -13.72 5.66
C PRO A 58 4.04 -13.55 5.52
N GLU A 59 4.80 -14.54 5.06
CA GLU A 59 6.23 -14.38 4.78
C GLU A 59 6.51 -13.25 3.78
N THR A 60 5.70 -13.15 2.72
CA THR A 60 5.84 -12.08 1.72
C THR A 60 5.51 -10.70 2.30
N ILE A 61 4.51 -10.62 3.18
CA ILE A 61 4.15 -9.38 3.89
C ILE A 61 5.28 -8.97 4.84
N ASP A 62 5.83 -9.91 5.61
CA ASP A 62 6.91 -9.68 6.55
C ASP A 62 8.18 -9.26 5.81
N LEU A 63 8.52 -9.94 4.72
CA LEU A 63 9.65 -9.59 3.86
C LEU A 63 9.50 -8.18 3.29
N SER A 64 8.30 -7.82 2.81
CA SER A 64 8.04 -6.47 2.30
C SER A 64 8.26 -5.40 3.38
N SER A 65 7.97 -5.73 4.64
CA SER A 65 8.09 -4.82 5.79
C SER A 65 9.55 -4.73 6.26
N ALA A 66 10.25 -5.86 6.32
CA ALA A 66 11.66 -5.95 6.67
C ALA A 66 12.56 -5.22 5.65
N LEU A 67 12.20 -5.28 4.37
CA LEU A 67 12.87 -4.53 3.30
C LEU A 67 12.45 -3.06 3.23
N ASN A 68 11.53 -2.62 4.11
CA ASN A 68 10.95 -1.27 4.12
C ASN A 68 10.42 -0.82 2.75
N LEU A 69 9.88 -1.76 1.97
CA LEU A 69 9.35 -1.46 0.65
C LEU A 69 8.09 -0.61 0.77
N GLY A 70 8.00 0.41 -0.07
CA GLY A 70 6.74 1.13 -0.29
C GLY A 70 5.70 0.21 -0.93
N ILE A 71 4.41 0.51 -0.72
CA ILE A 71 3.30 -0.23 -1.35
C ILE A 71 3.45 -0.26 -2.87
N ASP A 72 3.81 0.88 -3.44
CA ASP A 72 4.07 1.10 -4.87
C ASP A 72 5.30 0.32 -5.38
N GLU A 73 6.27 0.07 -4.51
CA GLU A 73 7.50 -0.64 -4.87
C GLU A 73 7.30 -2.14 -4.99
N MET A 74 6.40 -2.72 -4.19
CA MET A 74 6.07 -4.15 -4.25
C MET A 74 5.57 -4.60 -5.64
N LEU A 75 4.98 -3.70 -6.43
CA LEU A 75 4.45 -4.01 -7.76
C LEU A 75 5.40 -3.59 -8.90
N ARG A 76 6.42 -2.79 -8.61
CA ARG A 76 7.24 -2.12 -9.62
C ARG A 76 8.06 -3.11 -10.46
N SER A 77 8.64 -4.14 -9.84
CA SER A 77 9.44 -5.15 -10.56
C SER A 77 8.60 -6.00 -11.52
N ASN A 78 7.35 -6.34 -11.14
CA ASN A 78 6.46 -7.12 -11.98
C ASN A 78 5.85 -6.30 -13.12
N LEU A 79 5.61 -5.00 -12.91
CA LEU A 79 5.06 -4.13 -13.96
C LEU A 79 6.00 -4.05 -15.18
N HIS A 80 7.30 -3.85 -14.95
CA HIS A 80 8.27 -3.72 -16.05
C HIS A 80 8.38 -4.99 -16.90
N VAL A 81 8.30 -6.17 -16.28
CA VAL A 81 8.38 -7.45 -16.98
C VAL A 81 7.09 -7.72 -17.76
N LEU A 82 5.92 -7.56 -17.14
CA LEU A 82 4.64 -7.78 -17.81
C LEU A 82 4.39 -6.79 -18.95
N ASP A 83 4.83 -5.54 -18.81
CA ASP A 83 4.73 -4.54 -19.88
C ASP A 83 5.68 -4.87 -21.04
N ALA A 84 6.89 -5.39 -20.75
CA ALA A 84 7.82 -5.86 -21.77
C ALA A 84 7.29 -7.10 -22.52
N GLU A 85 6.76 -8.09 -21.80
CA GLU A 85 6.16 -9.29 -22.39
C GLU A 85 4.94 -8.95 -23.27
N ARG A 86 4.05 -8.07 -22.79
CA ARG A 86 2.89 -7.60 -23.55
C ARG A 86 3.28 -6.85 -24.81
N GLU A 87 4.28 -5.97 -24.74
CA GLU A 87 4.82 -5.24 -25.90
C GLU A 87 5.43 -6.21 -26.93
N ASP A 88 6.14 -7.25 -26.48
CA ASP A 88 6.71 -8.29 -27.35
C ASP A 88 5.62 -9.13 -28.02
N GLU A 89 4.57 -9.51 -27.30
CA GLU A 89 3.39 -10.17 -27.87
C GLU A 89 2.71 -9.30 -28.94
N TRP A 90 2.52 -8.01 -28.64
CA TRP A 90 1.94 -7.05 -29.58
C TRP A 90 2.80 -6.87 -30.83
N ARG A 91 4.12 -6.72 -30.68
CA ARG A 91 5.07 -6.64 -31.80
C ARG A 91 5.05 -7.89 -32.66
N ASN A 92 5.01 -9.07 -32.06
CA ASN A 92 4.94 -10.33 -32.78
C ASN A 92 3.60 -10.51 -33.52
N SER A 93 2.50 -10.11 -32.90
CA SER A 93 1.17 -10.10 -33.54
C SER A 93 1.14 -9.17 -34.76
N MET A 94 1.67 -7.95 -34.64
CA MET A 94 1.75 -6.98 -35.74
C MET A 94 2.62 -7.46 -36.91
N ARG A 95 3.69 -8.23 -36.65
CA ARG A 95 4.51 -8.84 -37.70
C ARG A 95 3.76 -9.94 -38.45
N LYS A 96 2.92 -10.72 -37.77
CA LYS A 96 2.09 -11.77 -38.39
C LYS A 96 1.02 -11.20 -39.33
N TRP A 97 0.55 -9.98 -39.08
CA TRP A 97 -0.47 -9.32 -39.92
C TRP A 97 0.10 -8.60 -41.16
N LYS A 98 1.42 -8.41 -41.23
CA LYS A 98 2.11 -7.75 -42.36
C LYS A 98 2.75 -8.75 -43.34
N GLY A 99 2.55 -10.05 -43.14
CA GLY A 99 3.03 -11.13 -44.01
C GLY A 99 1.95 -11.64 -44.94
#